data_AF-A0A0G2G1I3-F1
#
_entry.id   AF-A0A0G2G1I3-F1
#
_cell.length_a   1.000
_cell.length_b   1.000
_cell.length_c   1.000
_cell.angle_alpha   90.00
_cell.angle_beta   90.00
_cell.angle_gamma   90.00
#
_symmetry.space_group_name_H-M   'P 1'
#
loop_
_entity.id
_entity.type
_entity.pdbx_description
1 polymer ?
#
loop_
_entity_poly.entity_id
_entity_poly.type
_entity_poly.pdbx_seq_one_letter_code
_entity_poly.pdbx_strand_id
1 'polypeptide(L)'
;MSDANTPSIKKRTTPAWGLYQRENFWKLNEGKTPPFNTDPGKLEELAEETLSRGGWYYDSSNAGKSLTHLANRQAFYRHRIIPRQLVDTNERDTATTLFGHKVSAPIGFAAIGINKIYHPKGELPVAKVAGELNLPYCLSTAGSTSIEDVAASNDIGAALPSAVNPSDRPDTDGPPRFYQLYMPHDDELTISLLTRAYKSSLTIYILTTDT
;
A
#
# COMPACT_ATOMS: atom_id res chain seq x y z
N MET A 1 -7.93 10.95 23.38
CA MET A 1 -7.89 11.27 21.94
C MET A 1 -6.48 11.66 21.58
N SER A 2 -5.99 11.29 20.39
CA SER A 2 -4.64 11.60 19.91
C SER A 2 -4.39 13.12 19.95
N ASP A 3 -3.64 13.64 20.92
CA ASP A 3 -3.27 15.06 20.98
C ASP A 3 -2.25 15.38 19.87
N ALA A 4 -2.42 16.51 19.18
CA ALA A 4 -1.57 16.96 18.06
C ALA A 4 -0.22 17.44 18.55
N ASN A 5 -0.22 17.92 19.79
CA ASN A 5 0.89 18.58 20.43
C ASN A 5 1.52 17.67 21.49
N THR A 6 1.16 16.38 21.51
CA THR A 6 1.72 15.47 22.50
C THR A 6 3.24 15.44 22.38
N PRO A 7 3.99 15.59 23.49
CA PRO A 7 5.45 15.56 23.46
C PRO A 7 6.01 14.29 22.83
N SER A 8 5.27 13.18 22.85
CA SER A 8 5.73 11.92 22.26
C SER A 8 5.83 11.96 20.74
N ILE A 9 5.09 12.84 20.04
CA ILE A 9 5.21 12.98 18.56
C ILE A 9 6.63 13.30 18.15
N LYS A 10 7.33 14.15 18.92
CA LYS A 10 8.72 14.55 18.63
C LYS A 10 9.72 13.40 18.72
N LYS A 11 9.35 12.29 19.37
CA LYS A 11 10.20 11.13 19.59
C LYS A 11 9.91 9.97 18.64
N ARG A 12 8.92 10.08 17.75
CA ARG A 12 8.51 8.99 16.86
C ARG A 12 9.32 9.04 15.58
N THR A 13 9.73 7.86 15.09
CA THR A 13 10.31 7.72 13.75
C THR A 13 9.26 7.45 12.67
N THR A 14 8.01 7.20 13.09
CA THR A 14 6.84 7.00 12.21
C THR A 14 5.82 8.12 12.23
N PRO A 15 5.00 8.21 11.17
CA PRO A 15 3.76 8.96 11.21
C PRO A 15 2.92 8.58 12.42
N ALA A 16 2.30 9.58 13.04
CA ALA A 16 1.31 9.35 14.06
C ALA A 16 -0.02 8.94 13.41
N TRP A 17 -0.13 7.70 12.94
CA TRP A 17 -1.28 7.18 12.16
C TRP A 17 -2.66 7.50 12.77
N GLY A 18 -2.76 7.48 14.09
CA GLY A 18 -4.00 7.81 14.82
C GLY A 18 -4.43 9.29 14.74
N LEU A 19 -3.61 10.19 14.18
CA LEU A 19 -4.00 11.57 13.90
C LEU A 19 -5.01 11.64 12.75
N TYR A 20 -4.93 10.74 11.77
CA TYR A 20 -5.85 10.71 10.65
C TYR A 20 -7.32 10.53 11.10
N GLN A 21 -7.55 9.66 12.09
CA GLN A 21 -8.86 9.49 12.70
C GLN A 21 -9.36 10.80 13.33
N ARG A 22 -8.49 11.50 14.07
CA ARG A 22 -8.85 12.78 14.69
C ARG A 22 -9.16 13.83 13.64
N GLU A 23 -8.35 13.95 12.59
CA GLU A 23 -8.59 14.88 11.49
C GLU A 23 -9.97 14.65 10.86
N ASN A 24 -10.34 13.39 10.64
CA ASN A 24 -11.65 13.04 10.10
C ASN A 24 -12.81 13.42 11.05
N PHE A 25 -12.64 13.28 12.36
CA PHE A 25 -13.63 13.77 13.33
C PHE A 25 -13.69 15.30 13.38
N TRP A 26 -12.55 15.98 13.28
CA TRP A 26 -12.49 17.44 13.37
C TRP A 26 -13.11 18.13 12.15
N LYS A 27 -12.92 17.56 10.95
CA LYS A 27 -13.49 18.04 9.69
C LYS A 27 -15.01 18.25 9.74
N LEU A 28 -15.73 17.48 10.58
CA LEU A 28 -17.17 17.65 10.78
C LEU A 28 -17.55 19.03 11.34
N ASN A 29 -16.69 19.63 12.17
CA ASN A 29 -16.90 20.99 12.68
C ASN A 29 -16.81 22.05 11.58
N GLU A 30 -16.18 21.72 10.45
CA GLU A 30 -16.09 22.54 9.24
C GLU A 30 -17.15 22.15 8.19
N GLY A 31 -18.11 21.29 8.54
CA GLY A 31 -19.10 20.76 7.61
C GLY A 31 -18.53 19.82 6.54
N LYS A 32 -17.32 19.28 6.76
CA LYS A 32 -16.65 18.35 5.83
C LYS A 32 -16.78 16.92 6.35
N THR A 33 -17.06 15.99 5.44
CA THR A 33 -17.08 14.55 5.72
C THR A 33 -15.95 13.84 4.98
N PRO A 34 -15.50 12.66 5.45
CA PRO A 34 -14.64 11.79 4.64
C PRO A 34 -15.31 11.45 3.30
N PRO A 35 -14.52 11.28 2.22
CA PRO A 35 -15.06 11.03 0.88
C PRO A 35 -15.73 9.65 0.74
N PHE A 36 -15.41 8.70 1.62
CA PHE A 36 -15.98 7.36 1.64
C PHE A 36 -15.94 6.76 3.05
N ASN A 37 -16.66 5.66 3.24
CA ASN A 37 -16.69 4.93 4.50
C ASN A 37 -15.37 4.17 4.71
N THR A 38 -14.85 4.14 5.93
CA THR A 38 -13.62 3.39 6.25
C THR A 38 -13.88 1.92 6.59
N ASP A 39 -15.14 1.48 6.61
CA ASP A 39 -15.52 0.06 6.72
C ASP A 39 -15.20 -0.66 5.39
N PRO A 40 -14.40 -1.75 5.42
CA PRO A 40 -14.03 -2.47 4.20
C PRO A 40 -15.21 -3.04 3.40
N GLY A 41 -16.28 -3.47 4.06
CA GLY A 41 -17.48 -3.98 3.37
C GLY A 41 -18.23 -2.86 2.66
N LYS A 42 -18.28 -1.67 3.24
CA LYS A 42 -18.85 -0.49 2.58
C LYS A 42 -18.01 0.02 1.41
N LEU A 43 -16.69 -0.15 1.46
CA LEU A 43 -15.82 0.11 0.31
C LEU A 43 -16.05 -0.89 -0.83
N GLU A 44 -16.25 -2.15 -0.49
CA GLU A 44 -16.57 -3.21 -1.46
C GLU A 44 -17.93 -2.96 -2.14
N GLU A 45 -18.97 -2.61 -1.36
CA GLU A 45 -20.28 -2.20 -1.90
C GLU A 45 -20.15 -1.00 -2.86
N LEU A 46 -19.40 0.04 -2.46
CA LEU A 46 -19.18 1.21 -3.31
C LEU A 46 -18.40 0.86 -4.58
N ALA A 47 -17.44 -0.08 -4.51
CA ALA A 47 -16.73 -0.56 -5.68
C ALA A 47 -17.66 -1.32 -6.64
N GLU A 48 -18.57 -2.16 -6.13
CA GLU A 48 -19.59 -2.83 -6.95
C GLU A 48 -20.50 -1.83 -7.69
N GLU A 49 -20.88 -0.74 -7.01
CA GLU A 49 -21.74 0.30 -7.58
C GLU A 49 -21.04 1.16 -8.64
N THR A 50 -19.72 1.33 -8.54
CA THR A 50 -18.96 2.31 -9.34
C THR A 50 -18.16 1.69 -10.47
N LEU A 51 -17.71 0.45 -10.32
CA LEU A 51 -16.93 -0.24 -11.34
C LEU A 51 -17.81 -0.68 -12.52
N SER A 52 -17.16 -0.84 -13.68
CA SER A 52 -17.80 -1.57 -14.77
C SER A 52 -18.11 -3.01 -14.35
N ARG A 53 -19.14 -3.62 -14.92
CA ARG A 53 -19.50 -5.02 -14.59
C ARG A 53 -18.33 -5.98 -14.74
N GLY A 54 -17.52 -5.79 -15.79
CA GLY A 54 -16.31 -6.59 -16.02
C GLY A 54 -15.22 -6.32 -14.98
N GLY A 55 -14.99 -5.06 -14.61
CA GLY A 55 -14.05 -4.70 -13.55
C GLY A 55 -14.44 -5.29 -12.19
N TRP A 56 -15.71 -5.14 -11.81
CA TRP A 56 -16.25 -5.73 -10.58
C TRP A 56 -16.10 -7.26 -10.56
N TYR A 57 -16.49 -7.94 -11.63
CA TYR A 57 -16.37 -9.39 -11.67
C TYR A 57 -14.92 -9.87 -11.67
N TYR A 58 -13.99 -9.15 -12.31
CA TYR A 58 -12.58 -9.51 -12.26
C TYR A 58 -12.01 -9.38 -10.83
N ASP A 59 -12.41 -8.35 -10.09
CA ASP A 59 -11.94 -8.11 -8.71
C ASP A 59 -12.56 -9.08 -7.69
N SER A 60 -13.89 -9.24 -7.74
CA SER A 60 -14.65 -9.97 -6.73
C SER A 60 -14.66 -11.49 -6.93
N SER A 61 -14.30 -11.98 -8.13
CA SER A 61 -14.31 -13.42 -8.41
C SER A 61 -13.15 -14.15 -7.75
N ASN A 62 -13.43 -15.35 -7.27
CA ASN A 62 -12.44 -16.26 -6.70
C ASN A 62 -12.61 -17.65 -7.31
N ALA A 63 -11.61 -18.52 -7.16
CA ALA A 63 -11.67 -19.86 -7.71
C ALA A 63 -12.82 -20.70 -7.13
N GLY A 64 -13.56 -21.38 -8.01
CA GLY A 64 -14.63 -22.32 -7.64
C GLY A 64 -15.75 -21.64 -6.86
N LYS A 65 -16.08 -22.19 -5.68
CA LYS A 65 -17.14 -21.67 -4.78
C LYS A 65 -16.62 -20.65 -3.76
N SER A 66 -15.42 -20.08 -3.96
CA SER A 66 -14.79 -19.11 -3.06
C SER A 66 -14.55 -19.60 -1.63
N LEU A 67 -14.52 -20.92 -1.40
CA LEU A 67 -14.34 -21.49 -0.06
C LEU A 67 -12.98 -21.13 0.55
N THR A 68 -11.91 -21.13 -0.27
CA THR A 68 -10.58 -20.72 0.18
C THR A 68 -10.55 -19.23 0.54
N HIS A 69 -11.22 -18.37 -0.23
CA HIS A 69 -11.36 -16.95 0.09
C HIS A 69 -12.03 -16.75 1.46
N LEU A 70 -13.13 -17.45 1.71
CA LEU A 70 -13.80 -17.43 3.02
C LEU A 70 -12.88 -17.92 4.15
N ALA A 71 -12.20 -19.05 3.93
CA ALA A 71 -11.29 -19.64 4.91
C ALA A 71 -10.13 -18.69 5.28
N ASN A 72 -9.57 -17.97 4.30
CA ASN A 72 -8.50 -16.98 4.53
C ASN A 72 -8.97 -15.87 5.50
N ARG A 73 -10.18 -15.33 5.31
CA ARG A 73 -10.74 -14.31 6.21
C ARG A 73 -11.05 -14.89 7.59
N GLN A 74 -11.64 -16.08 7.63
CA GLN A 74 -12.00 -16.75 8.88
C GLN A 74 -10.78 -17.11 9.74
N ALA A 75 -9.63 -17.35 9.11
CA ALA A 75 -8.40 -17.70 9.80
C ALA A 75 -7.98 -16.67 10.86
N PHE A 76 -8.21 -15.37 10.62
CA PHE A 76 -7.88 -14.31 11.58
C PHE A 76 -8.72 -14.40 12.86
N TYR A 77 -9.97 -14.87 12.79
CA TYR A 77 -10.81 -15.11 13.97
C TYR A 77 -10.37 -16.32 14.81
N ARG A 78 -9.29 -17.01 14.47
CA ARG A 78 -8.69 -18.02 15.34
C ARG A 78 -7.68 -17.43 16.32
N HIS A 79 -7.23 -16.20 16.09
CA HIS A 79 -6.27 -15.50 16.95
C HIS A 79 -6.94 -14.33 17.66
N ARG A 80 -6.48 -14.02 18.89
CA ARG A 80 -7.00 -12.92 19.70
C ARG A 80 -5.84 -12.09 20.22
N ILE A 81 -5.97 -10.77 20.13
CA ILE A 81 -5.04 -9.83 20.76
C ILE A 81 -5.41 -9.76 22.24
N ILE A 82 -4.46 -10.04 23.14
CA ILE A 82 -4.68 -9.94 24.59
C ILE A 82 -4.43 -8.49 25.03
N PRO A 83 -5.44 -7.76 25.53
CA PRO A 83 -5.24 -6.40 26.02
C PRO A 83 -4.29 -6.37 27.22
N ARG A 84 -3.29 -5.50 27.19
CA ARG A 84 -2.36 -5.26 28.30
C ARG A 84 -2.69 -3.93 28.95
N GLN A 85 -3.10 -3.96 30.21
CA GLN A 85 -3.49 -2.78 30.97
C GLN A 85 -2.28 -2.12 31.62
N LEU A 86 -2.38 -0.80 31.89
CA LEU A 86 -1.35 0.00 32.56
C LEU A 86 0.03 -0.02 31.87
N VAL A 87 0.03 -0.16 30.54
CA VAL A 87 1.23 -0.05 29.70
C VAL A 87 1.29 1.35 29.12
N ASP A 88 2.46 2.00 29.20
CA ASP A 88 2.67 3.26 28.49
C ASP A 88 2.65 2.99 26.99
N THR A 89 1.70 3.61 26.29
CA THR A 89 1.53 3.51 24.84
C THR A 89 1.80 4.85 24.16
N ASN A 90 2.36 5.84 24.84
CA ASN A 90 2.59 7.16 24.25
C ASN A 90 3.59 7.11 23.10
N GLU A 91 4.59 6.25 23.19
CA GLU A 91 5.63 6.01 22.18
C GLU A 91 5.29 4.70 21.42
N ARG A 92 4.56 4.82 20.30
CA ARG A 92 4.37 3.69 19.36
C ARG A 92 5.11 3.98 18.08
N ASP A 93 5.89 3.01 17.64
CA ASP A 93 6.68 3.06 16.43
C ASP A 93 6.37 1.83 15.58
N THR A 94 5.93 2.05 14.34
CA THR A 94 5.69 0.98 13.36
C THR A 94 6.79 0.89 12.31
N ALA A 95 7.80 1.75 12.37
CA ALA A 95 8.86 1.76 11.38
C ALA A 95 9.65 0.48 11.52
N THR A 96 10.07 -0.06 10.38
CA THR A 96 10.90 -1.24 10.36
C THR A 96 11.78 -1.24 9.13
N THR A 97 12.58 -2.29 8.98
CA THR A 97 13.40 -2.52 7.79
C THR A 97 12.90 -3.77 7.08
N LEU A 98 12.59 -3.63 5.78
CA LEU A 98 12.24 -4.74 4.89
C LEU A 98 13.26 -4.80 3.77
N PHE A 99 13.98 -5.93 3.66
CA PHE A 99 15.00 -6.15 2.62
C PHE A 99 16.04 -5.01 2.50
N GLY A 100 16.44 -4.40 3.62
CA GLY A 100 17.37 -3.27 3.65
C GLY A 100 16.72 -1.88 3.54
N HIS A 101 15.45 -1.79 3.14
CA HIS A 101 14.72 -0.52 3.03
C HIS A 101 14.01 -0.15 4.33
N LYS A 102 14.09 1.12 4.74
CA LYS A 102 13.31 1.66 5.86
C LYS A 102 11.88 1.95 5.41
N VAL A 103 10.91 1.39 6.11
CA VAL A 103 9.48 1.54 5.82
C VAL A 103 8.75 2.13 7.02
N SER A 104 7.70 2.91 6.76
CA SER A 104 6.90 3.56 7.82
C SER A 104 6.03 2.57 8.60
N ALA A 105 5.71 1.42 8.01
CA ALA A 105 4.93 0.35 8.63
C ALA A 105 5.24 -1.01 7.97
N PRO A 106 5.03 -2.15 8.66
CA PRO A 106 5.23 -3.49 8.11
C PRO A 106 4.06 -3.94 7.22
N ILE A 107 3.59 -3.05 6.34
CA ILE A 107 2.51 -3.29 5.38
C ILE A 107 2.89 -2.66 4.04
N GLY A 108 2.34 -3.16 2.94
CA GLY A 108 2.60 -2.65 1.61
C GLY A 108 1.50 -3.01 0.63
N PHE A 109 1.66 -2.57 -0.61
CA PHE A 109 0.72 -2.82 -1.70
C PHE A 109 1.11 -4.10 -2.44
N ALA A 110 0.21 -5.07 -2.48
CA ALA A 110 0.40 -6.31 -3.23
C ALA A 110 0.39 -6.06 -4.75
N ALA A 111 0.99 -6.97 -5.50
CA ALA A 111 0.97 -6.93 -6.95
C ALA A 111 -0.43 -7.23 -7.48
N ILE A 112 -1.10 -6.22 -8.03
CA ILE A 112 -2.38 -6.35 -8.73
C ILE A 112 -2.15 -5.93 -10.18
N GLY A 113 -2.48 -6.83 -11.10
CA GLY A 113 -2.40 -6.58 -12.54
C GLY A 113 -3.60 -5.82 -13.06
N ILE A 114 -3.49 -5.32 -14.28
CA ILE A 114 -4.56 -4.76 -15.09
C ILE A 114 -5.40 -3.63 -14.44
N ASN A 115 -4.82 -2.81 -13.56
CA ASN A 115 -5.55 -1.81 -12.77
C ASN A 115 -6.36 -0.77 -13.58
N LYS A 116 -6.13 -0.61 -14.90
CA LYS A 116 -6.97 0.24 -15.75
C LYS A 116 -8.41 -0.24 -15.88
N ILE A 117 -8.71 -1.49 -15.53
CA ILE A 117 -10.10 -1.97 -15.43
C ILE A 117 -10.83 -1.38 -14.23
N TYR A 118 -10.09 -0.93 -13.20
CA TYR A 118 -10.65 -0.34 -11.97
C TYR A 118 -10.67 1.18 -12.02
N HIS A 119 -9.64 1.79 -12.60
CA HIS A 119 -9.53 3.24 -12.67
C HIS A 119 -8.68 3.67 -13.88
N PRO A 120 -9.06 4.72 -14.66
CA PRO A 120 -8.34 5.10 -15.87
C PRO A 120 -6.84 5.39 -15.70
N LYS A 121 -6.43 5.84 -14.50
CA LYS A 121 -5.02 6.09 -14.16
C LYS A 121 -4.22 4.82 -13.81
N GLY A 122 -4.85 3.66 -13.73
CA GLY A 122 -4.21 2.39 -13.39
C GLY A 122 -3.45 2.44 -12.06
N GLU A 123 -2.21 2.00 -12.08
CA GLU A 123 -1.31 1.87 -10.93
C GLU A 123 -0.83 3.21 -10.35
N LEU A 124 -0.82 4.28 -11.17
CA LEU A 124 -0.13 5.52 -10.83
C LEU A 124 -0.59 6.17 -9.51
N PRO A 125 -1.91 6.30 -9.22
CA PRO A 125 -2.36 6.89 -7.96
C PRO A 125 -1.90 6.09 -6.74
N VAL A 126 -1.93 4.75 -6.82
CA VAL A 126 -1.52 3.86 -5.73
C VAL A 126 -0.02 3.94 -5.52
N ALA A 127 0.76 3.91 -6.61
CA ALA A 127 2.21 4.08 -6.57
C ALA A 127 2.60 5.43 -5.93
N LYS A 128 1.88 6.51 -6.27
CA LYS A 128 2.08 7.83 -5.67
C LYS A 128 1.81 7.81 -4.16
N VAL A 129 0.68 7.24 -3.72
CA VAL A 129 0.36 7.13 -2.29
C VAL A 129 1.40 6.30 -1.55
N ALA A 130 1.90 5.23 -2.16
CA ALA A 130 2.96 4.42 -1.56
C ALA A 130 4.26 5.20 -1.35
N GLY A 131 4.62 6.05 -2.31
CA GLY A 131 5.76 6.97 -2.18
C GLY A 131 5.55 8.02 -1.09
N GLU A 132 4.36 8.62 -1.05
CA GLU A 132 3.98 9.61 -0.03
C GLU A 132 4.03 9.02 1.38
N LEU A 133 3.57 7.78 1.57
CA LEU A 133 3.53 7.13 2.89
C LEU A 133 4.82 6.38 3.23
N ASN A 134 5.78 6.32 2.30
CA ASN A 134 6.97 5.48 2.38
C ASN A 134 6.63 4.02 2.78
N LEU A 135 5.74 3.41 1.98
CA LEU A 135 5.35 2.00 2.11
C LEU A 135 5.78 1.23 0.85
N PRO A 136 6.12 -0.06 0.97
CA PRO A 136 6.44 -0.90 -0.18
C PRO A 136 5.31 -0.92 -1.20
N TYR A 137 5.64 -0.63 -2.46
CA TYR A 137 4.73 -0.82 -3.59
C TYR A 137 5.23 -1.94 -4.50
N CYS A 138 4.40 -2.94 -4.79
CA CYS A 138 4.74 -4.01 -5.72
C CYS A 138 4.02 -3.84 -7.06
N LEU A 139 4.78 -3.60 -8.13
CA LEU A 139 4.24 -3.56 -9.49
C LEU A 139 4.14 -4.97 -10.08
N SER A 140 2.98 -5.34 -10.64
CA SER A 140 2.81 -6.60 -11.37
C SER A 140 3.41 -6.53 -12.78
N THR A 141 3.93 -7.66 -13.28
CA THR A 141 4.25 -7.84 -14.71
C THR A 141 3.05 -7.56 -15.60
N ALA A 142 1.84 -7.88 -15.14
CA ALA A 142 0.59 -7.64 -15.85
C ALA A 142 0.02 -6.23 -15.60
N GLY A 143 0.86 -5.25 -15.22
CA GLY A 143 0.45 -3.87 -14.99
C GLY A 143 -0.08 -3.17 -16.25
N SER A 144 -0.99 -2.21 -16.06
CA SER A 144 -1.59 -1.41 -17.12
C SER A 144 -0.78 -0.17 -17.53
N THR A 145 0.29 0.10 -16.80
CA THR A 145 1.18 1.26 -16.96
C THR A 145 2.63 0.78 -16.98
N SER A 146 3.49 1.59 -17.58
CA SER A 146 4.90 1.22 -17.72
C SER A 146 5.60 1.18 -16.35
N ILE A 147 6.67 0.39 -16.24
CA ILE A 147 7.52 0.31 -15.06
C ILE A 147 8.04 1.71 -14.70
N GLU A 148 8.43 2.46 -15.72
CA GLU A 148 9.01 3.78 -15.63
C GLU A 148 7.99 4.82 -15.11
N ASP A 149 6.75 4.81 -15.62
CA ASP A 149 5.71 5.72 -15.16
C ASP A 149 5.31 5.46 -13.71
N VAL A 150 5.28 4.19 -13.31
CA VAL A 150 5.01 3.78 -11.93
C VAL A 150 6.10 4.28 -11.00
N ALA A 151 7.36 4.10 -11.38
CA ALA A 151 8.50 4.61 -10.63
C ALA A 151 8.45 6.14 -10.50
N ALA A 152 8.20 6.86 -11.59
CA ALA A 152 8.08 8.32 -11.58
C ALA A 152 6.90 8.81 -10.72
N SER A 153 5.74 8.14 -10.78
CA SER A 153 4.58 8.48 -9.96
C SER A 153 4.85 8.27 -8.47
N ASN A 154 5.59 7.22 -8.13
CA ASN A 154 6.05 6.95 -6.77
C ASN A 154 7.04 8.02 -6.28
N ASP A 155 8.00 8.44 -7.09
CA ASP A 155 8.94 9.53 -6.77
C ASP A 155 8.20 10.87 -6.55
N ILE A 156 7.18 11.16 -7.37
CA ILE A 156 6.30 12.33 -7.17
C ILE A 156 5.63 12.28 -5.79
N GLY A 157 5.18 11.11 -5.35
CA GLY A 157 4.60 10.91 -4.03
C GLY A 157 5.59 11.20 -2.91
N ALA A 158 6.80 10.65 -3.02
CA ALA A 158 7.86 10.85 -2.03
C ALA A 158 8.36 12.30 -1.95
N ALA A 159 8.23 13.07 -3.04
CA ALA A 159 8.60 14.47 -3.08
C ALA A 159 7.52 15.43 -2.54
N LEU A 160 6.34 14.93 -2.15
CA LEU A 160 5.29 15.80 -1.60
C LEU A 160 5.70 16.39 -0.24
N PRO A 161 5.27 17.63 0.09
CA PRO A 161 5.49 18.19 1.43
C PRO A 161 4.85 17.38 2.57
N SER A 162 3.79 16.62 2.26
CA SER A 162 3.13 15.69 3.17
C SER A 162 3.83 14.35 3.29
N ALA A 163 4.86 14.08 2.48
CA ALA A 163 5.50 12.79 2.41
C ALA A 163 6.19 12.44 3.74
N VAL A 164 6.07 11.16 4.08
CA VAL A 164 6.68 10.58 5.25
C VAL A 164 8.13 10.27 4.94
N ASN A 165 9.04 11.02 5.54
CA ASN A 165 10.45 10.68 5.55
C ASN A 165 10.77 10.02 6.88
N PRO A 166 11.17 8.74 6.91
CA PRO A 166 11.74 8.15 8.13
C PRO A 166 12.99 8.97 8.47
N SER A 167 12.89 9.80 9.50
CA SER A 167 14.05 10.45 10.09
C SER A 167 14.91 9.33 10.67
N ASP A 168 16.07 9.05 10.06
CA ASP A 168 17.30 8.64 10.76
C ASP A 168 18.45 8.14 9.85
N ARG A 169 18.34 8.12 8.52
CA ARG A 169 19.52 7.91 7.64
C ARG A 169 19.45 8.68 6.30
N PRO A 170 20.50 9.43 5.93
CA PRO A 170 20.62 10.08 4.61
C PRO A 170 20.81 9.10 3.42
N ASP A 171 20.82 7.79 3.67
CA ASP A 171 21.31 6.74 2.77
C ASP A 171 20.24 5.72 2.32
N THR A 172 18.94 6.07 2.35
CA THR A 172 17.91 5.26 1.67
C THR A 172 17.57 5.83 0.30
N ASP A 173 17.68 5.03 -0.75
CA ASP A 173 17.44 5.35 -2.18
C ASP A 173 15.96 5.68 -2.53
N GLY A 174 15.18 6.21 -1.59
CA GLY A 174 13.76 6.50 -1.72
C GLY A 174 12.83 5.40 -1.20
N PRO A 175 11.50 5.58 -1.39
CA PRO A 175 10.50 4.60 -1.00
C PRO A 175 10.72 3.23 -1.66
N PRO A 176 10.49 2.11 -0.95
CA PRO A 176 10.74 0.79 -1.49
C PRO A 176 9.75 0.44 -2.60
N ARG A 177 10.31 0.06 -3.76
CA ARG A 177 9.54 -0.42 -4.92
C ARG A 177 9.95 -1.84 -5.25
N PHE A 178 8.97 -2.71 -5.37
CA PHE A 178 9.14 -4.12 -5.68
C PHE A 178 8.58 -4.38 -7.09
N TYR A 179 9.12 -5.38 -7.78
CA TYR A 179 8.62 -5.85 -9.06
C TYR A 179 8.22 -7.32 -8.96
N GLN A 180 6.96 -7.61 -9.23
CA GLN A 180 6.46 -8.97 -9.34
C GLN A 180 6.62 -9.46 -10.78
N LEU A 181 7.36 -10.56 -10.95
CA LEU A 181 7.63 -11.22 -12.21
C LEU A 181 6.67 -12.40 -12.41
N TYR A 182 5.87 -12.35 -13.47
CA TYR A 182 5.40 -13.54 -14.16
C TYR A 182 6.40 -13.87 -15.24
N MET A 183 7.21 -14.92 -15.04
CA MET A 183 8.32 -15.22 -15.93
C MET A 183 7.80 -15.58 -17.33
N PRO A 184 8.09 -14.77 -18.36
CA PRO A 184 7.79 -15.13 -19.74
C PRO A 184 8.53 -16.41 -20.16
N HIS A 185 8.02 -17.09 -21.18
CA HIS A 185 8.75 -18.20 -21.83
C HIS A 185 9.96 -17.73 -22.65
N ASP A 186 10.09 -16.42 -22.87
CA ASP A 186 11.19 -15.80 -23.60
C ASP A 186 12.18 -15.16 -22.60
N ASP A 187 13.40 -15.67 -22.58
CA ASP A 187 14.48 -15.19 -21.72
C ASP A 187 14.88 -13.76 -22.05
N GLU A 188 14.86 -13.33 -23.33
CA GLU A 188 15.21 -11.96 -23.71
C GLU A 188 14.18 -10.97 -23.17
N LEU A 189 12.89 -11.32 -23.24
CA LEU A 189 11.83 -10.53 -22.64
C LEU A 189 11.97 -10.48 -21.10
N THR A 190 12.28 -11.61 -20.47
CA THR A 190 12.53 -11.68 -19.02
C THR A 190 13.65 -10.73 -18.61
N ILE A 191 14.81 -10.80 -19.29
CA ILE A 191 15.96 -9.94 -19.03
C ILE A 191 15.60 -8.47 -19.26
N SER A 192 14.84 -8.17 -20.32
CA SER A 192 14.38 -6.81 -20.61
C SER A 192 13.52 -6.23 -19.49
N LEU A 193 12.54 -6.98 -18.99
CA LEU A 193 11.67 -6.56 -17.88
C LEU A 193 12.45 -6.32 -16.59
N LEU A 194 13.31 -7.26 -16.21
CA LEU A 194 14.15 -7.14 -15.00
C LEU A 194 15.13 -5.97 -15.12
N THR A 195 15.73 -5.77 -16.29
CA THR A 195 16.65 -4.65 -16.53
C THR A 195 15.93 -3.31 -16.41
N ARG A 196 14.71 -3.20 -16.95
CA ARG A 196 13.88 -1.99 -16.83
C ARG A 196 13.48 -1.72 -15.39
N ALA A 197 12.98 -2.73 -14.68
CA ALA A 197 12.69 -2.65 -13.25
C ALA A 197 13.89 -2.16 -12.44
N TYR A 198 15.07 -2.76 -12.65
CA TYR A 198 16.30 -2.34 -11.99
C TYR A 198 16.65 -0.87 -12.28
N LYS A 199 16.62 -0.46 -13.55
CA LYS A 199 16.91 0.92 -13.97
C LYS A 199 15.90 1.95 -13.42
N SER A 200 14.68 1.51 -13.13
CA SER A 200 13.64 2.31 -12.49
C SER A 200 13.63 2.20 -10.96
N SER A 201 14.69 1.64 -10.36
CA SER A 201 14.85 1.51 -8.91
C SER A 201 13.77 0.67 -8.23
N LEU A 202 13.25 -0.35 -8.94
CA LEU A 202 12.52 -1.46 -8.33
C LEU A 202 13.57 -2.50 -7.93
N THR A 203 13.87 -2.59 -6.63
CA THR A 203 15.06 -3.27 -6.11
C THR A 203 14.79 -4.68 -5.59
N ILE A 204 13.53 -5.02 -5.31
CA ILE A 204 13.13 -6.33 -4.82
C ILE A 204 12.25 -7.02 -5.86
N TYR A 205 12.59 -8.27 -6.18
CA TYR A 205 11.89 -9.07 -7.19
C TYR A 205 11.09 -10.19 -6.52
N ILE A 206 9.83 -10.32 -6.91
CA ILE A 206 8.92 -11.36 -6.44
C ILE A 206 8.57 -12.25 -7.63
N LEU A 207 9.01 -13.50 -7.63
CA LEU A 207 8.60 -14.47 -8.64
C LEU A 207 7.28 -15.13 -8.21
N THR A 208 6.21 -14.93 -8.97
CA THR A 208 4.92 -15.57 -8.69
C THR A 208 4.84 -16.89 -9.44
N THR A 209 4.48 -17.97 -8.73
CA THR A 209 4.53 -19.35 -9.24
C THR A 209 3.21 -20.12 -9.06
N ASP A 210 2.17 -19.45 -8.56
CA ASP A 210 0.89 -20.01 -8.14
C ASP A 210 -0.32 -19.42 -8.91
N THR A 211 -0.09 -18.99 -10.16
CA THR A 211 -1.12 -18.51 -11.09
C THR A 211 -1.44 -19.55 -12.16
#